data_AF-A0A2D3WCM3-F1
#
_entry.id   AF-A0A2D3WCM3-F1
#
_cell.length_a   1.000
_cell.length_b   1.000
_cell.length_c   1.000
_cell.angle_alpha   90.00
_cell.angle_beta   90.00
_cell.angle_gamma   90.00
#
_symmetry.space_group_name_H-M   'P 1'
#
loop_
_entity.id
_entity.type
_entity.pdbx_description
1 polymer ?
#
loop_
_entity_poly.entity_id
_entity_poly.type
_entity_poly.pdbx_seq_one_letter_code
_entity_poly.pdbx_strand_id
1 'polypeptide(L)'
;MDFGSLLHTISSITPDRPWGIDIPNYFWFTGSSAAAFIISSFAHVFGMKEYKPIAGFSLLLAFVLLVAAPMNLIDDLRQPGRIINFFFYGWENFPTSPMKWGVLLLMAYPLLILAEAIVLYRPYFTMKKGVAYTKEQEEKDHRLGVLLGAIGIPLALSVHGYT
;
A
#
# COMPACT_ATOMS: atom_id res chain seq x y z
N MET A 1 30.24 17.81 16.49
CA MET A 1 28.99 17.64 15.74
C MET A 1 27.89 18.27 16.56
N ASP A 2 27.06 19.11 15.96
CA ASP A 2 25.78 19.47 16.57
C ASP A 2 24.85 18.23 16.55
N PHE A 3 23.75 18.28 17.32
CA PHE A 3 22.83 17.16 17.43
C PHE A 3 22.17 16.77 16.09
N GLY A 4 21.90 17.75 15.22
CA GLY A 4 21.34 17.53 13.90
C GLY A 4 22.32 16.84 12.96
N SER A 5 23.59 17.25 12.96
CA SER A 5 24.63 16.57 12.18
C SER A 5 24.93 15.17 12.72
N LEU A 6 24.88 14.95 14.05
CA LEU A 6 24.99 13.62 14.63
C LEU A 6 23.84 12.70 14.19
N LEU A 7 22.59 13.18 14.27
CA LEU A 7 21.41 12.43 13.81
C LEU A 7 21.51 12.12 12.32
N HIS A 8 21.87 13.10 11.49
CA HIS A 8 22.05 12.91 10.05
C HIS A 8 23.15 11.89 9.77
N THR A 9 24.29 11.94 10.46
CA THR A 9 25.36 10.95 10.28
C THR A 9 24.94 9.54 10.70
N ILE A 10 24.10 9.40 11.72
CA ILE A 10 23.60 8.09 12.17
C ILE A 10 22.51 7.54 11.23
N SER A 11 21.63 8.39 10.68
CA SER A 11 20.59 7.98 9.73
C SER A 11 21.11 7.78 8.31
N SER A 12 22.18 8.47 7.95
CA SER A 12 22.85 8.33 6.65
C SER A 12 23.79 7.13 6.67
N ILE A 13 23.37 6.00 6.09
CA ILE A 13 24.26 4.85 5.86
C ILE A 13 25.47 5.27 4.99
N THR A 14 25.30 6.31 4.16
CA THR A 14 26.36 6.97 3.38
C THR A 14 26.18 8.50 3.42
N PRO A 15 26.94 9.24 4.25
CA PRO A 15 26.80 10.70 4.43
C PRO A 15 26.96 11.51 3.13
N ASP A 16 27.66 10.93 2.15
CA ASP A 16 27.98 11.57 0.87
C ASP A 16 26.89 11.36 -0.19
N ARG A 17 25.87 10.55 0.10
CA ARG A 17 24.78 10.24 -0.85
C ARG A 17 23.48 10.93 -0.46
N PRO A 18 22.67 11.34 -1.46
CA PRO A 18 21.45 12.09 -1.23
C PRO A 18 20.31 11.27 -0.60
N TRP A 19 20.37 9.94 -0.61
CA TRP A 19 19.33 9.07 -0.04
C TRP A 19 19.85 8.35 1.20
N GLY A 20 19.19 8.61 2.33
CA GLY A 20 19.42 7.93 3.61
C GLY A 20 18.72 6.57 3.68
N ILE A 21 18.49 6.09 4.90
CA ILE A 21 17.81 4.80 5.15
C ILE A 21 16.33 4.77 4.72
N ASP A 22 15.71 5.94 4.60
CA ASP A 22 14.27 6.07 4.35
C ASP A 22 13.86 5.57 2.96
N ILE A 23 14.69 5.83 1.94
CA ILE A 23 14.42 5.39 0.57
C ILE A 23 14.52 3.85 0.42
N PRO A 24 15.57 3.17 0.91
CA PRO A 24 15.58 1.71 1.01
C PRO A 24 14.40 1.12 1.77
N ASN A 25 14.02 1.72 2.91
CA ASN A 25 12.87 1.27 3.69
C ASN A 25 11.58 1.40 2.89
N TYR A 26 11.39 2.53 2.20
CA TYR A 26 10.27 2.73 1.30
C TYR A 26 10.15 1.61 0.26
N PHE A 27 11.25 1.26 -0.44
CA PHE A 27 11.27 0.15 -1.40
C PHE A 27 10.92 -1.19 -0.75
N TRP A 28 11.44 -1.43 0.44
CA TRP A 28 11.17 -2.65 1.19
C TRP A 28 9.70 -2.76 1.61
N PHE A 29 9.09 -1.66 2.06
CA PHE A 29 7.68 -1.60 2.45
C PHE A 29 6.75 -1.80 1.25
N THR A 30 7.00 -1.13 0.11
CA THR A 30 6.17 -1.31 -1.10
C THR A 30 6.27 -2.72 -1.66
N GLY A 31 7.48 -3.29 -1.74
CA GLY A 31 7.70 -4.67 -2.21
C GLY A 31 7.07 -5.71 -1.28
N SER A 32 7.25 -5.56 0.03
CA SER A 32 6.65 -6.47 1.03
C SER A 32 5.12 -6.39 1.01
N SER A 33 4.57 -5.19 0.82
CA SER A 33 3.12 -5.00 0.65
C SER A 33 2.60 -5.73 -0.59
N ALA A 34 3.27 -5.56 -1.75
CA ALA A 34 2.89 -6.24 -2.98
C ALA A 34 2.92 -7.77 -2.84
N ALA A 35 3.95 -8.31 -2.20
CA ALA A 35 4.04 -9.75 -1.92
C ALA A 35 2.89 -10.24 -1.02
N ALA A 36 2.60 -9.53 0.08
CA ALA A 36 1.50 -9.88 0.97
C ALA A 36 0.13 -9.81 0.27
N PHE A 37 -0.07 -8.83 -0.62
CA PHE A 37 -1.29 -8.72 -1.40
C PHE A 37 -1.47 -9.87 -2.41
N ILE A 38 -0.39 -10.28 -3.09
CA ILE A 38 -0.41 -11.44 -4.00
C ILE A 38 -0.79 -12.71 -3.25
N ILE A 39 -0.28 -12.90 -2.02
CA ILE A 39 -0.66 -14.04 -1.16
C ILE A 39 -2.16 -14.01 -0.83
N SER A 40 -2.72 -12.83 -0.52
CA SER A 40 -4.19 -12.69 -0.35
C SER A 40 -4.95 -13.08 -1.62
N SER A 41 -4.44 -12.64 -2.78
CA SER A 41 -5.07 -12.88 -4.08
C SER A 41 -5.10 -14.36 -4.48
N PHE A 42 -4.12 -15.18 -4.06
CA PHE A 42 -4.14 -16.64 -4.28
C PHE A 42 -5.43 -17.28 -3.76
N ALA A 43 -5.93 -16.86 -2.61
CA ALA A 43 -7.17 -17.39 -2.07
C ALA A 43 -8.42 -16.84 -2.78
N HIS A 44 -8.48 -15.52 -2.98
CA HIS A 44 -9.71 -14.85 -3.41
C HIS A 44 -9.88 -14.80 -4.92
N VAL A 45 -8.81 -14.53 -5.67
CA VAL A 45 -8.83 -14.40 -7.14
C VAL A 45 -8.60 -15.75 -7.79
N PHE A 46 -7.60 -16.50 -7.33
CA PHE A 46 -7.20 -17.78 -7.92
C PHE A 46 -7.89 -19.00 -7.27
N GLY A 47 -8.65 -18.81 -6.20
CA GLY A 47 -9.44 -19.87 -5.57
C GLY A 47 -8.62 -20.94 -4.83
N MET A 48 -7.34 -20.68 -4.55
CA MET A 48 -6.42 -21.63 -3.93
C MET A 48 -6.76 -21.81 -2.44
N LYS A 49 -7.38 -22.94 -2.11
CA LYS A 49 -7.92 -23.20 -0.76
C LYS A 49 -6.86 -23.23 0.34
N GLU A 50 -5.62 -23.60 0.01
CA GLU A 50 -4.50 -23.66 0.95
C GLU A 50 -4.12 -22.28 1.52
N TYR A 51 -4.35 -21.19 0.76
CA TYR A 51 -4.05 -19.81 1.17
C TYR A 51 -5.19 -19.14 1.95
N LYS A 52 -6.41 -19.72 1.93
CA LYS A 52 -7.59 -19.14 2.61
C LYS A 52 -7.36 -18.79 4.10
N PRO A 53 -6.68 -19.62 4.91
CA PRO A 53 -6.47 -19.31 6.33
C PRO A 53 -5.64 -18.05 6.57
N ILE A 54 -4.72 -17.72 5.65
CA ILE A 54 -3.80 -16.57 5.81
C ILE A 54 -4.22 -15.35 4.99
N ALA A 55 -5.08 -15.51 3.99
CA ALA A 55 -5.38 -14.46 3.02
C ALA A 55 -5.88 -13.15 3.64
N GLY A 56 -6.80 -13.22 4.61
CA GLY A 56 -7.28 -12.02 5.31
C GLY A 56 -6.18 -11.30 6.08
N PHE A 57 -5.33 -12.05 6.78
CA PHE A 57 -4.18 -11.47 7.48
C PHE A 57 -3.17 -10.85 6.51
N SER A 58 -2.86 -11.54 5.42
CA SER A 58 -1.97 -11.04 4.36
C SER A 58 -2.48 -9.74 3.73
N LEU A 59 -3.79 -9.61 3.54
CA LEU A 59 -4.40 -8.37 3.04
C LEU A 59 -4.23 -7.19 4.02
N LEU A 60 -4.46 -7.41 5.31
CA LEU A 60 -4.23 -6.38 6.33
C LEU A 60 -2.75 -6.02 6.46
N LEU A 61 -1.87 -7.01 6.39
CA LEU A 61 -0.42 -6.79 6.40
C LEU A 61 0.01 -5.94 5.19
N ALA A 62 -0.51 -6.25 3.99
CA ALA A 62 -0.27 -5.47 2.79
C ALA A 62 -0.68 -4.00 2.98
N PHE A 63 -1.85 -3.75 3.59
CA PHE A 63 -2.32 -2.40 3.89
C PHE A 63 -1.37 -1.65 4.83
N VAL A 64 -1.00 -2.25 5.96
CA VAL A 64 -0.15 -1.59 6.98
C VAL A 64 1.24 -1.27 6.42
N LEU A 65 1.86 -2.22 5.72
CA LEU A 65 3.16 -2.02 5.09
C LEU A 65 3.11 -0.89 4.05
N LEU A 66 2.03 -0.85 3.26
CA LEU A 66 1.87 0.19 2.24
C LEU A 66 1.63 1.58 2.81
N VAL A 67 0.90 1.69 3.94
CA VAL A 67 0.70 2.96 4.63
C VAL A 67 2.01 3.47 5.25
N ALA A 68 2.90 2.57 5.69
CA ALA A 68 4.22 2.94 6.21
C ALA A 68 5.18 3.44 5.11
N ALA A 69 5.02 2.98 3.86
CA ALA A 69 5.85 3.38 2.73
C ALA A 69 5.93 4.91 2.50
N PRO A 70 4.81 5.65 2.32
CA PRO A 70 4.84 7.10 2.15
C PRO A 70 5.33 7.86 3.39
N MET A 71 5.28 7.26 4.59
CA MET A 71 5.85 7.91 5.79
C MET A 71 7.37 8.07 5.67
N ASN A 72 8.06 7.09 5.09
CA ASN A 72 9.50 7.17 4.81
C ASN A 72 9.79 8.24 3.74
N LEU A 73 8.94 8.35 2.70
CA LEU A 73 9.09 9.43 1.72
C LEU A 73 8.90 10.81 2.33
N ILE A 74 7.95 10.96 3.26
CA ILE A 74 7.70 12.23 3.95
C ILE A 74 8.89 12.60 4.86
N ASP A 75 9.49 11.62 5.53
CA ASP A 75 10.64 11.83 6.41
C ASP A 75 11.90 12.22 5.61
N ASP A 76 12.09 11.65 4.42
CA ASP A 76 13.18 12.01 3.48
C ASP A 76 13.06 13.46 2.95
N LEU A 77 11.86 14.06 3.00
CA LEU A 77 11.68 15.45 2.54
C LEU A 77 12.35 16.44 3.49
N ARG A 78 13.20 17.30 2.93
CA ARG A 78 13.80 18.44 3.66
C ARG A 78 12.78 19.43 4.24
N GLN A 79 11.61 19.53 3.61
CA GLN A 79 10.54 20.49 3.98
C GLN A 79 9.16 19.82 3.83
N PRO A 80 8.78 18.92 4.74
CA PRO A 80 7.57 18.09 4.60
C PRO A 80 6.29 18.93 4.55
N GLY A 81 6.26 20.10 5.21
CA GLY A 81 5.11 21.03 5.15
C GLY A 81 4.77 21.56 3.75
N ARG A 82 5.64 21.35 2.76
CA ARG A 82 5.41 21.75 1.36
C ARG A 82 4.84 20.63 0.49
N ILE A 83 4.48 19.48 1.05
CA ILE A 83 3.93 18.35 0.27
C ILE A 83 2.71 18.77 -0.55
N ILE A 84 1.94 19.75 -0.06
CA ILE A 84 0.75 20.19 -0.77
C ILE A 84 1.06 20.84 -2.13
N ASN A 85 2.26 21.38 -2.31
CA ASN A 85 2.72 21.96 -3.59
C ASN A 85 2.79 20.89 -4.68
N PHE A 86 3.05 19.63 -4.31
CA PHE A 86 3.03 18.52 -5.26
C PHE A 86 1.67 18.40 -5.97
N PHE A 87 0.58 18.62 -5.23
CA PHE A 87 -0.78 18.49 -5.75
C PHE A 87 -1.22 19.72 -6.56
N PHE A 88 -0.67 20.90 -6.29
CA PHE A 88 -1.06 22.14 -6.97
C PHE A 88 -0.21 22.50 -8.19
N TYR A 89 1.06 22.09 -8.26
CA TYR A 89 2.01 22.58 -9.27
C TYR A 89 2.69 21.45 -10.06
N GLY A 90 3.30 21.78 -11.21
CA GLY A 90 4.16 20.87 -11.97
C GLY A 90 3.43 19.76 -12.74
N TRP A 91 2.11 19.87 -12.94
CA TRP A 91 1.30 18.86 -13.64
C TRP A 91 1.49 18.86 -15.16
N GLU A 92 2.02 19.94 -15.71
CA GLU A 92 2.43 20.06 -17.11
C GLU A 92 3.50 19.02 -17.50
N ASN A 93 4.33 18.56 -16.55
CA ASN A 93 5.36 17.54 -16.75
C ASN A 93 4.96 16.16 -16.21
N PHE A 94 3.66 15.93 -15.98
CA PHE A 94 3.18 14.70 -15.36
C PHE A 94 3.65 13.40 -16.05
N PRO A 95 3.57 13.25 -17.38
CA PRO A 95 3.90 11.98 -18.04
C PRO A 95 5.34 11.52 -17.82
N THR A 96 6.26 12.47 -17.60
CA THR A 96 7.70 12.23 -17.46
C THR A 96 8.19 12.25 -16.02
N SER A 97 7.29 12.39 -15.04
CA SER A 97 7.65 12.46 -13.62
C SER A 97 7.35 11.15 -12.88
N PRO A 98 8.36 10.31 -12.59
CA PRO A 98 8.16 9.08 -11.80
C PRO A 98 7.56 9.36 -10.42
N MET A 99 7.94 10.48 -9.81
CA MET A 99 7.41 10.88 -8.51
C MET A 99 5.90 11.16 -8.57
N LYS A 100 5.41 11.75 -9.67
CA LYS A 100 3.96 11.98 -9.81
C LYS A 100 3.17 10.69 -9.97
N TRP A 101 3.66 9.78 -10.81
CA TRP A 101 3.10 8.44 -10.93
C TRP A 101 3.11 7.72 -9.58
N GLY A 102 4.22 7.82 -8.85
CA GLY A 102 4.37 7.17 -7.56
C GLY A 102 3.34 7.59 -6.53
N VAL A 103 3.13 8.90 -6.35
CA VAL A 103 2.11 9.37 -5.41
C VAL A 103 0.70 8.92 -5.83
N LEU A 104 0.37 8.92 -7.13
CA LEU A 104 -0.93 8.42 -7.58
C LEU A 104 -1.11 6.92 -7.28
N LEU A 105 -0.08 6.12 -7.52
CA LEU A 105 -0.08 4.68 -7.25
C LEU A 105 -0.15 4.40 -5.74
N LEU A 106 0.62 5.12 -4.92
CA LEU A 106 0.59 5.04 -3.46
C LEU A 106 -0.71 5.55 -2.84
N MET A 107 -1.52 6.33 -3.55
CA MET A 107 -2.87 6.68 -3.10
C MET A 107 -3.90 5.65 -3.56
N ALA A 108 -3.84 5.23 -4.83
CA ALA A 108 -4.82 4.30 -5.40
C ALA A 108 -4.75 2.91 -4.75
N TYR A 109 -3.54 2.40 -4.53
CA TYR A 109 -3.33 1.05 -4.02
C TYR A 109 -3.84 0.81 -2.59
N PRO A 110 -3.51 1.63 -1.57
CA PRO A 110 -4.05 1.41 -0.23
C PRO A 110 -5.57 1.61 -0.17
N LEU A 111 -6.14 2.48 -1.00
CA LEU A 111 -7.59 2.63 -1.09
C LEU A 111 -8.25 1.36 -1.63
N LEU A 112 -7.65 0.73 -2.65
CA LEU A 112 -8.13 -0.56 -3.17
C LEU A 112 -8.01 -1.66 -2.11
N ILE A 113 -6.85 -1.79 -1.44
CA ILE A 113 -6.66 -2.79 -0.38
C ILE A 113 -7.68 -2.58 0.74
N LEU A 114 -7.90 -1.32 1.14
CA LEU A 114 -8.87 -0.98 2.17
C LEU A 114 -10.29 -1.37 1.75
N ALA A 115 -10.68 -1.09 0.50
CA ALA A 115 -11.98 -1.49 -0.03
C ALA A 115 -12.13 -3.02 -0.03
N GLU A 116 -11.10 -3.76 -0.47
CA GLU A 116 -11.10 -5.22 -0.46
C GLU A 116 -11.19 -5.78 0.95
N ALA A 117 -10.45 -5.20 1.91
CA ALA A 117 -10.50 -5.59 3.31
C ALA A 117 -11.89 -5.34 3.92
N ILE A 118 -12.52 -4.20 3.62
CA ILE A 118 -13.88 -3.90 4.08
C ILE A 118 -14.87 -4.95 3.55
N VAL A 119 -14.75 -5.36 2.29
CA VAL A 119 -15.60 -6.40 1.69
C VAL A 119 -15.34 -7.75 2.35
N LEU A 120 -14.07 -8.14 2.48
CA LEU A 120 -13.67 -9.42 3.06
C LEU A 120 -14.13 -9.59 4.52
N TYR A 121 -14.02 -8.53 5.32
CA TYR A 121 -14.40 -8.56 6.73
C TYR A 121 -15.87 -8.16 6.99
N ARG A 122 -16.64 -7.78 5.95
CA ARG A 122 -18.06 -7.40 6.10
C ARG A 122 -18.92 -8.50 6.75
N PRO A 123 -18.81 -9.80 6.40
CA PRO A 123 -19.59 -10.85 7.05
C PRO A 123 -19.33 -10.90 8.56
N TYR A 124 -18.06 -10.82 8.96
CA TYR A 124 -17.65 -10.79 10.36
C TYR A 124 -18.29 -9.62 11.13
N PHE A 125 -18.19 -8.40 10.60
CA PHE A 125 -18.76 -7.22 11.25
C PHE A 125 -20.30 -7.23 11.29
N THR A 126 -20.94 -7.81 10.28
CA THR A 126 -22.41 -7.89 10.19
C THR A 126 -22.97 -8.90 11.19
N MET A 127 -22.38 -10.09 11.24
CA MET A 127 -22.76 -11.13 12.21
C MET A 127 -22.50 -10.68 13.66
N LYS A 128 -21.41 -9.94 13.91
CA LYS A 128 -21.11 -9.36 15.23
C LYS A 128 -22.19 -8.36 15.70
N LYS A 129 -22.89 -7.69 14.77
CA LYS A 129 -24.02 -6.80 15.07
C LYS A 129 -25.34 -7.55 15.31
N GLY A 130 -25.34 -8.88 15.28
CA GLY A 130 -26.53 -9.71 15.42
C GLY A 130 -27.41 -9.77 14.16
N VAL A 131 -26.90 -9.27 13.02
CA VAL A 131 -27.63 -9.30 11.75
C VAL A 131 -27.24 -10.56 10.98
N ALA A 132 -28.25 -11.35 10.58
CA ALA A 132 -28.04 -12.51 9.74
C ALA A 132 -27.49 -12.09 8.36
N TYR A 133 -26.44 -12.77 7.92
CA TYR A 133 -25.79 -12.49 6.64
C TYR A 133 -26.39 -13.42 5.58
N THR A 134 -27.00 -12.85 4.54
CA THR A 134 -27.74 -13.64 3.54
C THR A 134 -26.81 -14.24 2.49
N LYS A 135 -27.24 -15.34 1.87
CA LYS A 135 -26.51 -15.96 0.74
C LYS A 135 -26.29 -15.01 -0.44
N GLU A 136 -27.25 -14.12 -0.68
CA GLU A 136 -27.15 -13.09 -1.72
C GLU A 136 -26.04 -12.08 -1.42
N GLN A 137 -25.91 -11.65 -0.16
CA GLN A 137 -24.83 -10.76 0.28
C GLN A 137 -23.47 -11.44 0.16
N GLU A 138 -23.38 -12.72 0.54
CA GLU A 138 -22.17 -13.52 0.42
C GLU A 138 -21.70 -13.65 -1.03
N GLU A 139 -22.61 -13.96 -1.95
CA GLU A 139 -22.28 -14.06 -3.37
C GLU A 139 -21.83 -12.71 -3.95
N LYS A 140 -22.50 -11.62 -3.55
CA LYS A 140 -22.15 -10.26 -3.98
C LYS A 140 -20.76 -9.85 -3.49
N ASP A 141 -20.47 -10.06 -2.21
CA ASP A 141 -19.17 -9.72 -1.62
C ASP A 141 -18.05 -10.62 -2.16
N HIS A 142 -18.34 -11.89 -2.46
CA HIS A 142 -17.40 -12.76 -3.15
C HIS A 142 -17.03 -12.23 -4.54
N ARG A 143 -18.02 -11.87 -5.37
CA ARG A 143 -17.78 -11.30 -6.72
C ARG A 143 -17.01 -9.98 -6.64
N LEU A 144 -17.35 -9.13 -5.67
CA LEU A 144 -16.66 -7.86 -5.46
C LEU A 144 -15.22 -8.05 -4.99
N GLY A 145 -14.97 -8.99 -4.08
CA GLY A 145 -13.62 -9.35 -3.62
C GLY A 145 -12.74 -9.87 -4.76
N VAL A 146 -13.28 -10.74 -5.63
CA VAL A 146 -12.58 -11.21 -6.84
C VAL A 146 -12.23 -10.05 -7.77
N LEU A 147 -13.19 -9.14 -8.02
CA LEU A 147 -12.96 -7.98 -8.88
C LEU A 147 -11.89 -7.04 -8.31
N LEU A 148 -11.98 -6.70 -7.02
CA LEU A 148 -11.01 -5.85 -6.36
C LEU A 148 -9.62 -6.48 -6.35
N GLY A 149 -9.51 -7.76 -6.01
CA GLY A 149 -8.24 -8.49 -6.06
C GLY A 149 -7.65 -8.53 -7.48
N ALA A 150 -8.48 -8.77 -8.50
CA ALA A 150 -8.03 -8.80 -9.89
C ALA A 150 -7.50 -7.45 -10.39
N ILE A 151 -8.11 -6.34 -9.98
CA ILE A 151 -7.61 -4.97 -10.26
C ILE A 151 -6.37 -4.67 -9.40
N GLY A 152 -6.35 -5.17 -8.17
CA GLY A 152 -5.28 -4.97 -7.22
C GLY A 152 -3.97 -5.62 -7.63
N ILE A 153 -3.99 -6.76 -8.34
CA ILE A 153 -2.76 -7.43 -8.80
C ILE A 153 -1.93 -6.53 -9.74
N PRO A 154 -2.46 -6.01 -10.87
CA PRO A 154 -1.74 -5.04 -11.70
C PRO A 154 -1.31 -3.80 -10.93
N LEU A 155 -2.13 -3.33 -9.98
CA LEU A 155 -1.82 -2.14 -9.20
C LEU A 155 -0.66 -2.36 -8.24
N ALA A 156 -0.62 -3.52 -7.55
CA ALA A 156 0.48 -3.94 -6.69
C ALA A 156 1.78 -4.07 -7.48
N LEU A 157 1.72 -4.69 -8.67
CA LEU A 157 2.86 -4.79 -9.59
C LEU A 157 3.30 -3.43 -10.12
N SER A 158 2.37 -2.51 -10.40
CA SER A 158 2.70 -1.16 -10.87
C SER A 158 3.36 -0.36 -9.75
N VAL A 159 2.83 -0.44 -8.52
CA VAL A 159 3.40 0.21 -7.33
C VAL A 159 4.81 -0.29 -7.10
N HIS A 160 5.03 -1.60 -7.07
CA HIS A 160 6.40 -2.09 -6.88
C HIS A 160 7.28 -1.83 -8.10
N GLY A 161 6.73 -1.88 -9.31
CA GLY A 161 7.50 -1.74 -10.55
C GLY A 161 7.98 -0.32 -10.84
N TYR A 162 7.32 0.73 -10.33
CA TYR A 162 7.83 2.10 -10.45
C TYR A 162 8.86 2.45 -9.37
N THR A 163 8.87 1.71 -8.27
CA THR A 163 9.78 1.90 -7.14
C THR A 163 11.03 1.06 -7.33
#